data_AF-A0A929Z0L9-F1
#
_entry.id   AF-A0A929Z0L9-F1
#
_cell.length_a   1.000
_cell.length_b   1.000
_cell.length_c   1.000
_cell.angle_alpha   90.00
_cell.angle_beta   90.00
_cell.angle_gamma   90.00
#
_symmetry.space_group_name_H-M   'P 1'
#
loop_
_entity.id
_entity.type
_entity.pdbx_description
1 polymer ?
#
loop_
_entity_poly.entity_id
_entity_poly.type
_entity_poly.pdbx_seq_one_letter_code
_entity_poly.pdbx_strand_id
1 'polypeptide(L)'
;MAEDHLDRAQKFLDSLQRLGEQLKAAEDRQGFYLAQMLKLKQADKTDSAEYQELNEKSQSLQALIDKYRPVYLERLEMVKNVQATVRKRRMKRN
;
A
#
# COMPACT_ATOMS: atom_id res chain seq x y z
N MET A 1 2.41 11.17 32.36
CA MET A 1 3.08 10.46 31.25
C MET A 1 2.12 9.61 30.41
N ALA A 2 0.89 10.10 30.15
CA ALA A 2 -0.07 9.42 29.26
C ALA A 2 -0.10 10.03 27.84
N GLU A 3 0.42 11.26 27.70
CA GLU A 3 0.46 12.02 26.44
C GLU A 3 1.34 11.35 25.38
N ASP A 4 2.45 10.72 25.79
CA ASP A 4 3.41 10.07 24.87
C ASP A 4 2.80 8.86 24.13
N HIS A 5 1.91 8.11 24.79
CA HIS A 5 1.30 6.91 24.22
C HIS A 5 0.18 7.23 23.23
N LEU A 6 -0.58 8.30 23.45
CA LEU A 6 -1.63 8.76 22.52
C LEU A 6 -1.02 9.38 21.27
N ASP A 7 0.02 10.20 21.41
CA ASP A 7 0.74 10.79 20.28
C ASP A 7 1.39 9.71 19.39
N ARG A 8 1.94 8.65 20.01
CA ARG A 8 2.52 7.51 19.28
C ARG A 8 1.48 6.70 18.51
N ALA A 9 0.29 6.49 19.09
CA ALA A 9 -0.80 5.80 18.41
C ALA A 9 -1.33 6.63 17.23
N GLN A 10 -1.44 7.95 17.38
CA GLN A 10 -1.84 8.87 16.32
C GLN A 10 -0.83 8.84 15.16
N LYS A 11 0.47 8.95 15.46
CA LYS A 11 1.55 8.86 14.47
C LYS A 11 1.58 7.52 13.74
N PHE A 12 1.25 6.43 14.44
CA PHE A 12 1.14 5.10 13.82
C PHE A 12 -0.02 5.03 12.82
N LEU A 13 -1.21 5.55 13.17
CA LEU A 13 -2.36 5.60 12.27
C LEU A 13 -2.10 6.50 11.05
N ASP A 14 -1.49 7.66 11.23
CA ASP A 14 -1.10 8.56 10.14
C ASP A 14 -0.08 7.89 9.20
N SER A 15 0.94 7.24 9.78
CA SER A 15 1.93 6.49 8.99
C SER A 15 1.30 5.32 8.23
N LEU A 16 0.32 4.64 8.83
CA LEU A 16 -0.40 3.54 8.19
C LEU A 16 -1.25 4.05 7.02
N GLN A 17 -1.96 5.15 7.21
CA GLN A 17 -2.78 5.77 6.16
C GLN A 17 -1.90 6.22 4.98
N ARG A 18 -0.79 6.91 5.28
CA ARG A 18 0.18 7.33 4.26
C ARG A 18 0.77 6.15 3.50
N LEU A 19 1.10 5.05 4.19
CA LEU A 19 1.60 3.83 3.55
C LEU A 19 0.55 3.24 2.60
N GLY A 20 -0.72 3.22 3.01
CA GLY A 20 -1.83 2.79 2.15
C GLY A 20 -2.01 3.68 0.92
N GLU A 21 -1.92 5.00 1.08
CA GLU A 21 -1.98 5.96 -0.04
C GLU A 21 -0.80 5.79 -1.01
N GLN A 22 0.41 5.59 -0.49
CA GLN A 22 1.60 5.33 -1.31
C GLN A 22 1.51 4.02 -2.06
N LEU A 23 1.03 2.95 -1.41
CA LEU A 23 0.79 1.66 -2.05
C LEU A 23 -0.24 1.78 -3.18
N LYS A 24 -1.36 2.45 -2.92
CA LYS A 24 -2.40 2.68 -3.93
C LYS A 24 -1.88 3.50 -5.12
N ALA A 25 -1.09 4.54 -4.85
CA ALA A 25 -0.47 5.33 -5.90
C ALA A 25 0.56 4.53 -6.72
N ALA A 26 1.30 3.63 -6.07
CA ALA A 26 2.22 2.72 -6.75
C ALA A 26 1.46 1.71 -7.63
N GLU A 27 0.37 1.12 -7.13
CA GLU A 27 -0.50 0.20 -7.90
C GLU A 27 -1.11 0.90 -9.12
N ASP A 28 -1.59 2.13 -8.97
CA ASP A 28 -2.18 2.91 -10.07
C ASP A 28 -1.15 3.25 -11.15
N ARG A 29 0.05 3.71 -10.73
CA ARG A 29 1.16 3.98 -11.65
C ARG A 29 1.63 2.72 -12.37
N GLN A 30 1.72 1.61 -11.66
CA GLN A 30 2.08 0.32 -12.26
C GLN A 30 1.02 -0.10 -13.29
N GLY A 31 -0.27 0.02 -12.96
CA GLY A 31 -1.37 -0.23 -13.88
C GLY A 31 -1.29 0.62 -15.15
N PHE A 32 -0.94 1.91 -15.00
CA PHE A 32 -0.73 2.80 -16.15
C PHE A 32 0.44 2.34 -17.05
N TYR A 33 1.58 1.96 -16.47
CA TYR A 33 2.72 1.44 -17.25
C TYR A 33 2.38 0.12 -17.94
N LEU A 34 1.69 -0.80 -17.25
CA LEU A 34 1.22 -2.04 -17.86
C LEU A 34 0.24 -1.78 -19.01
N ALA A 35 -0.65 -0.80 -18.88
CA ALA A 35 -1.56 -0.41 -19.96
C ALA A 35 -0.81 0.19 -21.17
N GLN A 36 0.21 1.02 -20.95
CA GLN A 36 1.10 1.51 -22.00
C GLN A 36 1.85 0.36 -22.69
N MET A 37 2.41 -0.56 -21.91
CA MET A 37 3.07 -1.76 -22.42
C MET A 37 2.13 -2.65 -23.24
N LEU A 38 0.86 -2.79 -22.83
CA LEU A 38 -0.14 -3.52 -23.61
C LEU A 38 -0.40 -2.88 -24.96
N LYS A 39 -0.46 -1.54 -25.05
CA LYS A 39 -0.59 -0.83 -26.32
C LYS A 39 0.63 -1.06 -27.21
N LEU A 40 1.83 -1.00 -26.65
CA LEU A 40 3.07 -1.29 -27.38
C LEU A 40 3.13 -2.73 -27.87
N LYS A 41 2.67 -3.68 -27.04
CA LYS A 41 2.55 -5.09 -27.41
C LYS A 41 1.55 -5.31 -28.55
N GLN A 42 0.41 -4.61 -28.55
CA GLN A 42 -0.55 -4.65 -29.66
C GLN A 42 0.03 -4.06 -30.96
N ALA A 43 0.98 -3.14 -30.85
CA ALA A 43 1.70 -2.55 -31.97
C ALA A 43 2.97 -3.34 -32.37
N ASP A 44 3.19 -4.54 -31.80
CA ASP A 44 4.39 -5.37 -31.99
C ASP A 44 5.72 -4.68 -31.62
N LYS A 45 5.66 -3.63 -30.78
CA LYS A 45 6.81 -2.84 -30.32
C LYS A 45 7.35 -3.32 -28.98
N THR A 46 7.33 -4.62 -28.72
CA THR A 46 7.83 -5.22 -27.47
C THR A 46 9.35 -5.14 -27.33
N ASP A 47 10.09 -5.02 -28.43
CA ASP A 47 11.55 -4.86 -28.44
C ASP A 47 11.99 -3.39 -28.32
N SER A 48 11.05 -2.46 -28.29
CA SER A 48 11.37 -1.04 -28.19
C SER A 48 11.99 -0.69 -26.83
N ALA A 49 12.94 0.23 -26.82
CA ALA A 49 13.53 0.77 -25.59
C ALA A 49 12.45 1.33 -24.63
N GLU A 50 11.37 1.89 -25.19
CA GLU A 50 10.22 2.37 -24.44
C GLU A 50 9.51 1.24 -23.68
N TYR A 51 9.31 0.07 -24.32
CA TYR A 51 8.73 -1.10 -23.65
C TYR A 51 9.64 -1.61 -22.52
N GLN A 52 10.94 -1.67 -22.75
CA GLN A 52 11.91 -2.11 -21.73
C GLN A 52 11.93 -1.15 -20.53
N GLU A 53 11.95 0.16 -20.77
CA GLU A 53 11.92 1.17 -19.70
C GLU A 53 10.63 1.09 -18.88
N LEU A 54 9.47 0.94 -19.56
CA LEU A 54 8.19 0.76 -18.89
C LEU A 54 8.14 -0.55 -18.08
N ASN A 55 8.76 -1.62 -18.59
CA ASN A 55 8.87 -2.89 -17.89
C ASN A 55 9.69 -2.75 -16.61
N GLU A 56 10.87 -2.15 -16.68
CA GLU A 56 11.74 -1.93 -15.51
C GLU A 56 11.06 -1.05 -14.46
N LYS A 57 10.37 0.02 -14.88
CA LYS A 57 9.58 0.89 -14.00
C LYS A 57 8.43 0.13 -13.34
N SER A 58 7.70 -0.69 -14.10
CA SER A 58 6.60 -1.53 -13.60
C SER A 58 7.10 -2.56 -12.59
N GLN A 59 8.21 -3.25 -12.88
CA GLN A 59 8.82 -4.23 -11.98
C GLN A 59 9.34 -3.59 -10.69
N SER A 60 9.94 -2.41 -10.78
CA SER A 60 10.39 -1.66 -9.60
C SER A 60 9.22 -1.26 -8.70
N LEU A 61 8.10 -0.82 -9.29
CA LEU A 61 6.88 -0.53 -8.53
C LEU A 61 6.26 -1.79 -7.92
N GLN A 62 6.24 -2.90 -8.66
CA GLN A 62 5.78 -4.19 -8.12
C GLN A 62 6.61 -4.60 -6.92
N ALA A 63 7.93 -4.48 -6.98
CA ALA A 63 8.82 -4.84 -5.86
C ALA A 63 8.57 -3.98 -4.61
N LEU A 64 8.28 -2.68 -4.79
CA LEU A 64 7.85 -1.81 -3.70
C LEU A 64 6.51 -2.28 -3.12
N ILE A 65 5.53 -2.57 -3.96
CA ILE A 65 4.21 -3.04 -3.52
C ILE A 65 4.37 -4.36 -2.75
N ASP A 66 5.07 -5.35 -3.30
CA ASP A 66 5.31 -6.65 -2.67
C ASP A 66 6.00 -6.53 -1.31
N LYS A 67 6.95 -5.60 -1.17
CA LYS A 67 7.66 -5.37 0.08
C LYS A 67 6.78 -4.75 1.16
N TYR A 68 5.95 -3.75 0.79
CA TYR A 68 5.23 -2.94 1.76
C TYR A 68 3.77 -3.36 1.98
N ARG A 69 3.15 -4.06 1.02
CA ARG A 69 1.79 -4.62 1.13
C ARG A 69 1.61 -5.55 2.34
N PRO A 70 2.49 -6.55 2.60
CA PRO A 70 2.32 -7.42 3.76
C PRO A 70 2.42 -6.63 5.07
N VAL A 71 3.36 -5.68 5.16
CA VAL A 71 3.52 -4.80 6.33
C VAL A 71 2.28 -3.94 6.56
N TYR A 72 1.71 -3.38 5.50
CA TYR A 72 0.48 -2.60 5.57
C TYR A 72 -0.71 -3.44 6.06
N LEU A 73 -0.89 -4.65 5.51
CA LEU A 73 -1.98 -5.55 5.89
C LEU A 73 -1.86 -6.01 7.35
N GLU A 74 -0.67 -6.39 7.80
CA GLU A 74 -0.42 -6.80 9.17
C GLU A 74 -0.76 -5.67 10.16
N ARG A 75 -0.32 -4.44 9.86
CA ARG A 75 -0.62 -3.27 10.69
C ARG A 75 -2.11 -2.91 10.69
N LEU A 76 -2.77 -3.04 9.54
CA LEU A 76 -4.21 -2.81 9.43
C LEU A 76 -5.00 -3.82 10.27
N GLU A 77 -4.59 -5.08 10.26
CA GLU A 77 -5.19 -6.13 11.08
C GLU A 77 -5.00 -5.86 12.57
N MET A 78 -3.80 -5.43 12.98
CA MET A 78 -3.52 -5.03 14.37
C MET A 78 -4.47 -3.92 14.84
N VAL A 79 -4.66 -2.87 14.02
CA VAL A 79 -5.60 -1.77 14.34
C VAL A 79 -7.03 -2.28 14.48
N LYS A 80 -7.49 -3.14 13.55
CA LYS A 80 -8.84 -3.74 13.63
C LYS A 80 -9.02 -4.57 14.89
N ASN A 81 -8.03 -5.37 15.28
CA ASN A 81 -8.08 -6.21 16.48
C ASN A 81 -8.13 -5.38 17.77
N VAL A 82 -7.37 -4.28 17.82
CA VAL A 82 -7.42 -3.33 18.95
C VAL A 82 -8.80 -2.68 19.05
N GLN A 83 -9.35 -2.19 17.94
CA GLN A 83 -10.69 -1.58 17.91
C GLN A 83 -11.78 -2.58 18.32
N ALA A 84 -11.72 -3.82 17.84
CA ALA A 84 -12.66 -4.88 18.20
C ALA A 84 -12.59 -5.21 19.70
N THR A 85 -11.38 -5.27 20.27
CA THR A 85 -11.16 -5.50 21.70
C THR A 85 -11.72 -4.35 22.55
N VAL A 86 -11.47 -3.10 22.16
CA VAL A 86 -12.01 -1.91 22.82
C VAL A 86 -13.55 -1.92 22.78
N ARG A 87 -14.14 -2.23 21.62
CA ARG A 87 -15.60 -2.33 21.47
C ARG A 87 -16.20 -3.41 22.36
N LYS A 88 -15.60 -4.62 22.42
CA LYS A 88 -16.05 -5.71 23.32
C LYS A 88 -15.98 -5.31 24.79
N ARG A 89 -14.91 -4.62 25.22
CA ARG A 89 -14.77 -4.13 26.61
C ARG A 89 -15.82 -3.08 26.95
N ARG A 90 -16.19 -2.21 26.00
CA ARG A 90 -17.22 -1.19 26.19
C ARG A 90 -18.62 -1.81 26.31
N MET A 91 -18.93 -2.85 25.54
CA MET A 91 -20.20 -3.58 25.61
C MET A 91 -20.37 -4.42 26.89
N LYS A 92 -19.29 -4.93 27.50
CA LYS A 92 -19.34 -5.68 28.78
C LYS A 92 -19.51 -4.79 30.03
N ARG A 93 -19.37 -3.47 29.90
CA ARG A 93 -19.51 -2.49 30.99
C ARG A 93 -20.89 -1.80 31.01
N ASN A 94 -21.75 -2.09 30.03
CA ASN A 94 -23.16 -1.72 29.99
C ASN A 94 -24.01 -2.95 30.33
#